data_AF-A0A0J7KWV9-F1
#
_entry.id   AF-A0A0J7KWV9-F1
#
_cell.length_a   1.000
_cell.length_b   1.000
_cell.length_c   1.000
_cell.angle_alpha   90.00
_cell.angle_beta   90.00
_cell.angle_gamma   90.00
#
_symmetry.space_group_name_H-M   'P 1'
#
loop_
_entity.id
_entity.type
_entity.pdbx_description
1 polymer ?
#
loop_
_entity_poly.entity_id
_entity_poly.type
_entity_poly.pdbx_seq_one_letter_code
_entity_poly.pdbx_strand_id
1 'polypeptide(L)'
;MINTKYADPREDHPDVQLIFGGYLADCAETGMVGEKKGSNRSIYIIPTILHPKSRGYLRLRNNDPLSKPLIYPKYLTHADDAAALVEAVKFSIRLSETEALKKY
;
A
#
# COMPACT_ATOMS: atom_id res chain seq x y z
N MET A 1 -3.29 -4.31 -11.64
CA MET A 1 -2.21 -5.11 -11.04
C MET A 1 -1.08 -5.16 -12.05
N ILE A 2 0.18 -5.27 -11.60
CA ILE A 2 1.38 -5.27 -12.48
C ILE A 2 2.42 -6.26 -11.93
N ASN A 3 3.38 -6.63 -12.78
CA ASN A 3 4.58 -7.36 -12.40
C ASN A 3 5.80 -6.45 -12.39
N THR A 4 6.56 -6.44 -11.30
CA THR A 4 7.91 -5.86 -11.28
C THR A 4 8.93 -6.89 -11.76
N LYS A 5 10.16 -6.45 -12.01
CA LYS A 5 11.28 -7.33 -12.36
C LYS A 5 11.72 -8.28 -11.22
N TYR A 6 11.14 -8.14 -10.02
CA TYR A 6 11.43 -8.99 -8.86
C TYR A 6 10.38 -10.09 -8.64
N ALA A 7 9.30 -10.10 -9.44
CA ALA A 7 8.35 -11.20 -9.52
C ALA A 7 9.03 -12.48 -10.02
N ASP A 8 8.59 -13.65 -9.53
CA ASP A 8 9.05 -14.92 -10.07
C ASP A 8 8.37 -15.15 -11.45
N PRO A 9 9.11 -15.22 -12.56
CA PRO A 9 8.52 -15.38 -13.89
C PRO A 9 7.85 -16.74 -14.10
N ARG A 10 8.04 -17.69 -13.18
CA ARG A 10 7.39 -19.01 -13.22
C ARG A 10 5.99 -19.00 -12.58
N GLU A 11 5.67 -17.95 -11.84
CA GLU A 11 4.38 -17.79 -11.17
C GLU A 11 3.43 -16.94 -12.03
N ASP A 12 2.19 -17.38 -12.19
CA ASP A 12 1.16 -16.69 -12.98
C ASP A 12 0.31 -15.74 -12.10
N HIS A 13 0.97 -14.94 -11.27
CA HIS A 13 0.29 -13.96 -10.43
C HIS A 13 1.07 -12.65 -10.29
N PRO A 14 0.39 -11.51 -10.13
CA PRO A 14 1.04 -10.21 -9.98
C PRO A 14 1.78 -10.10 -8.64
N ASP A 15 2.93 -9.43 -8.61
CA ASP A 15 3.61 -9.07 -7.36
C ASP A 15 3.13 -7.73 -6.77
N VAL A 16 2.41 -6.91 -7.56
CA VAL A 16 1.92 -5.58 -7.15
C VAL A 16 0.45 -5.35 -7.51
N GLN A 17 -0.31 -4.86 -6.53
CA GLN A 17 -1.65 -4.28 -6.72
C GLN A 17 -1.62 -2.77 -6.54
N LEU A 18 -2.26 -2.04 -7.45
CA LEU A 18 -2.49 -0.60 -7.31
C LEU A 18 -3.89 -0.39 -6.76
N ILE A 19 -3.97 0.23 -5.59
CA ILE A 19 -5.24 0.63 -4.97
C ILE A 19 -5.41 2.11 -5.23
N PHE A 20 -6.57 2.50 -5.78
CA PHE A 20 -6.88 3.89 -6.05
C PHE A 20 -7.77 4.47 -4.95
N GLY A 21 -7.43 5.67 -4.49
CA GLY A 21 -8.24 6.48 -3.56
C GLY A 21 -8.47 7.88 -4.13
N GLY A 22 -9.23 8.72 -3.42
CA GLY A 22 -9.45 10.12 -3.82
C GLY A 22 -10.84 10.65 -3.47
N TYR A 23 -11.83 9.75 -3.39
CA TYR A 23 -13.17 10.00 -2.86
C TYR A 23 -13.46 9.06 -1.69
N LEU A 24 -12.48 8.89 -0.80
CA LEU A 24 -12.70 8.13 0.42
C LEU A 24 -13.51 8.98 1.38
N ALA A 25 -14.48 8.36 2.05
CA ALA A 25 -15.16 8.99 3.17
C ALA A 25 -14.11 9.26 4.26
N ASP A 26 -13.87 10.53 4.55
CA ASP A 26 -13.01 10.96 5.66
C ASP A 26 -13.89 11.42 6.83
N CYS A 27 -13.32 11.39 8.03
CA CYS A 27 -14.00 11.96 9.19
C CYS A 27 -14.11 13.48 9.01
N ALA A 28 -15.28 14.04 9.37
CA ALA A 28 -15.44 15.49 9.44
C ALA A 28 -14.48 16.05 10.50
N GLU A 29 -13.60 16.98 10.14
CA GLU A 29 -12.64 17.58 11.07
C GLU A 29 -13.34 18.42 12.14
N THR A 30 -14.45 19.05 11.76
CA THR A 30 -15.29 19.87 12.65
C THR A 30 -16.44 19.07 13.28
N GLY A 31 -16.68 17.83 12.85
CA GLY A 31 -17.83 17.03 13.26
C GLY A 31 -19.16 17.44 12.62
N MET A 32 -19.17 18.40 11.68
CA MET A 32 -20.39 18.78 10.98
C MET A 32 -20.80 17.77 9.92
N VAL A 33 -22.09 17.42 9.90
CA VAL A 33 -22.66 16.56 8.85
C VAL A 33 -22.61 17.30 7.50
N GLY A 34 -21.93 16.69 6.52
CA GLY A 34 -21.78 17.26 5.17
C GLY A 34 -20.59 18.21 5.00
N GLU A 35 -19.68 18.28 5.97
CA GLU A 35 -18.40 18.99 5.81
C GLU A 35 -17.65 18.49 4.56
N LYS A 36 -17.26 19.43 3.70
CA LYS A 36 -16.46 19.15 2.51
C LYS A 36 -15.01 19.48 2.78
N LYS A 37 -14.13 18.49 2.64
CA LYS A 37 -12.69 18.64 2.81
C LYS A 37 -12.01 18.88 1.47
N GLY A 38 -11.43 20.07 1.30
CA GLY A 38 -10.68 20.49 0.11
C GLY A 38 -11.54 20.89 -1.09
N SER A 39 -11.06 21.87 -1.87
CA SER A 39 -11.65 22.23 -3.18
C SER A 39 -11.09 21.39 -4.33
N ASN A 40 -9.91 20.78 -4.13
CA ASN A 40 -9.18 20.08 -5.17
C ASN A 40 -9.51 18.59 -5.15
N ARG A 41 -9.92 18.06 -6.30
CA ARG A 41 -10.04 16.62 -6.52
C ARG A 41 -8.64 16.04 -6.60
N SER A 42 -8.31 15.12 -5.71
CA SER A 42 -7.02 14.42 -5.71
C SER A 42 -7.25 12.93 -5.96
N ILE A 43 -6.32 12.28 -6.63
CA ILE A 43 -6.30 10.82 -6.79
C ILE A 43 -5.10 10.29 -6.04
N TYR A 44 -5.31 9.28 -5.20
CA TYR A 44 -4.24 8.55 -4.53
C TYR A 44 -4.00 7.24 -5.28
N ILE A 45 -2.74 6.93 -5.55
CA ILE A 45 -2.33 5.62 -6.08
C ILE A 45 -1.46 4.97 -5.01
N ILE A 46 -1.93 3.86 -4.45
CA ILE A 46 -1.27 3.14 -3.36
C ILE A 46 -0.77 1.81 -3.92
N PRO A 47 0.51 1.74 -4.35
CA PRO A 47 1.11 0.47 -4.74
C PRO A 47 1.37 -0.42 -3.53
N THR A 48 0.89 -1.65 -3.59
CA THR A 48 0.98 -2.64 -2.51
C THR A 48 1.63 -3.92 -3.03
N ILE A 49 2.67 -4.39 -2.33
CA ILE A 49 3.30 -5.69 -2.61
C ILE A 49 2.38 -6.81 -2.12
N LEU A 50 2.04 -7.74 -3.01
CA LEU A 50 1.14 -8.86 -2.71
C LEU A 50 1.87 -10.07 -2.10
N HIS A 51 3.13 -10.26 -2.47
CA HIS A 51 3.93 -11.43 -2.08
C HIS A 51 5.28 -11.01 -1.48
N PRO A 52 5.30 -10.30 -0.33
CA PRO A 52 6.55 -9.88 0.28
C PRO A 52 7.39 -11.10 0.66
N LYS A 53 8.71 -11.01 0.50
CA LYS A 53 9.69 -12.03 0.92
C LYS A 53 10.12 -11.85 2.38
N SER A 54 10.01 -10.65 2.94
CA SER A 54 10.26 -10.36 4.35
C SER A 54 9.37 -11.22 5.26
N ARG A 55 9.94 -11.72 6.36
CA ARG A 55 9.23 -12.55 7.34
C ARG A 55 9.42 -12.01 8.76
N GLY A 56 8.30 -11.70 9.40
CA GLY A 56 8.22 -11.35 10.81
C GLY A 56 7.97 -12.55 11.71
N TYR A 57 7.69 -12.29 12.99
CA TYR A 57 7.29 -13.32 13.94
C TYR A 57 6.34 -12.75 15.01
N LEU A 58 5.62 -13.65 15.67
CA LEU A 58 4.74 -13.37 16.80
C LEU A 58 5.32 -13.98 18.07
N ARG A 59 5.11 -13.32 19.22
CA ARG A 59 5.38 -13.89 20.54
C ARG A 59 4.22 -13.62 21.48
N LEU A 60 3.95 -14.58 22.37
CA LEU A 60 3.11 -14.29 23.53
C LEU A 60 3.79 -13.21 24.37
N ARG A 61 3.00 -12.27 24.87
CA ARG A 61 3.49 -11.24 25.79
C ARG A 61 3.80 -11.84 27.16
N ASN A 62 2.93 -12.73 27.62
CA ASN A 62 2.95 -13.41 28.92
C ASN A 62 2.00 -14.63 28.82
N ASN A 63 1.71 -15.28 29.96
CA ASN A 63 0.85 -16.46 30.03
C ASN A 63 -0.66 -16.14 30.02
N ASP A 64 -1.06 -14.86 29.98
CA ASP A 64 -2.48 -14.48 29.93
C ASP A 64 -2.99 -14.50 28.48
N PRO A 65 -3.99 -15.33 28.14
CA PRO A 65 -4.50 -15.46 26.77
C PRO A 65 -5.24 -14.21 26.28
N LEU A 66 -5.66 -13.31 27.18
CA LEU A 66 -6.32 -12.04 26.82
C LEU A 66 -5.31 -10.92 26.54
N SER A 67 -4.04 -11.12 26.92
CA SER A 67 -2.98 -10.16 26.65
C SER A 67 -2.66 -10.10 25.17
N LYS A 68 -2.62 -8.88 24.60
CA LYS A 68 -2.27 -8.67 23.19
C LYS A 68 -0.87 -9.23 22.89
N PRO A 69 -0.69 -10.01 21.81
CA PRO A 69 0.61 -10.57 21.45
C PRO A 69 1.60 -9.49 21.05
N LEU A 70 2.88 -9.84 21.07
CA LEU A 70 3.95 -9.03 20.52
C LEU A 70 4.10 -9.36 19.03
N ILE A 71 3.97 -8.35 18.17
CA ILE A 71 4.02 -8.49 16.72
C ILE A 71 5.30 -7.82 16.22
N TYR A 72 6.15 -8.59 15.54
CA TYR A 72 7.40 -8.10 14.94
C TYR A 72 7.35 -8.31 13.43
N PRO A 73 6.82 -7.34 12.66
CA PRO A 73 6.53 -7.58 11.24
C PRO A 73 7.76 -7.72 10.35
N LYS A 74 8.88 -7.08 10.73
CA LYS A 74 10.13 -7.07 9.94
C LYS A 74 9.92 -6.63 8.48
N TYR A 75 9.11 -5.61 8.26
CA TYR A 75 8.89 -5.06 6.92
C TYR A 75 10.20 -4.62 6.27
N LEU A 76 10.31 -4.85 4.95
CA LEU A 76 11.43 -4.41 4.11
C LEU A 76 12.79 -4.95 4.56
N THR A 77 12.81 -6.09 5.26
CA THR A 77 14.07 -6.75 5.67
C THR A 77 14.68 -7.58 4.55
N HIS A 78 13.86 -8.06 3.60
CA HIS A 78 14.36 -8.62 2.35
C HIS A 78 14.52 -7.50 1.31
N ALA A 79 15.70 -7.42 0.68
CA ALA A 79 16.04 -6.33 -0.23
C ALA A 79 15.06 -6.20 -1.42
N ASP A 80 14.61 -7.34 -1.96
CA ASP A 80 13.63 -7.36 -3.06
C ASP A 80 12.31 -6.66 -2.73
N ASP A 81 11.84 -6.66 -1.48
CA ASP A 81 10.56 -6.04 -1.14
C ASP A 81 10.64 -4.52 -1.29
N ALA A 82 11.72 -3.92 -0.80
CA ALA A 82 11.97 -2.50 -0.98
C ALA A 82 12.21 -2.17 -2.46
N ALA A 83 12.95 -3.01 -3.17
CA ALA A 83 13.27 -2.78 -4.56
C ALA A 83 12.04 -2.89 -5.48
N ALA A 84 11.15 -3.86 -5.24
CA ALA A 84 9.87 -3.99 -5.93
C ALA A 84 8.94 -2.80 -5.63
N LEU A 85 8.89 -2.36 -4.37
CA LEU A 85 8.07 -1.20 -3.99
C LEU A 85 8.53 0.08 -4.69
N VAL A 86 9.84 0.29 -4.82
CA VAL A 86 10.39 1.41 -5.59
C VAL A 86 9.97 1.35 -7.07
N GLU A 87 10.01 0.17 -7.70
CA GLU A 87 9.55 0.01 -9.09
C GLU A 87 8.04 0.26 -9.23
N ALA A 88 7.24 -0.19 -8.26
CA ALA A 88 5.82 0.07 -8.21
C ALA A 88 5.51 1.57 -8.07
N VAL A 89 6.24 2.30 -7.21
CA VAL A 89 6.10 3.76 -7.05
C VAL A 89 6.47 4.49 -8.35
N LYS A 90 7.58 4.11 -9.00
CA LYS A 90 7.95 4.69 -10.30
C LYS A 90 6.87 4.45 -11.36
N PHE A 91 6.26 3.27 -11.36
CA PHE A 91 5.13 2.98 -12.24
C PHE A 91 3.93 3.89 -11.92
N SER A 92 3.57 4.04 -10.64
CA SER A 92 2.48 4.93 -10.21
C SER A 92 2.69 6.39 -10.62
N ILE A 93 3.93 6.89 -10.55
CA ILE A 93 4.28 8.25 -11.01
C ILE A 93 4.03 8.35 -12.52
N ARG A 94 4.60 7.44 -13.33
CA ARG A 94 4.35 7.43 -14.78
C ARG A 94 2.86 7.32 -15.12
N LEU A 95 2.11 6.55 -14.34
CA LEU A 95 0.67 6.42 -14.52
C LEU A 95 -0.03 7.77 -14.27
N SER A 96 0.33 8.51 -13.22
CA SER A 96 -0.22 9.84 -12.94
C SER A 96 0.08 10.88 -14.04
N GLU A 97 1.16 10.71 -14.79
CA GLU A 97 1.56 11.60 -15.89
C GLU A 97 0.82 11.31 -17.21
N THR A 98 0.01 10.25 -17.30
CA THR A 98 -0.79 9.95 -18.49
C THR A 98 -1.85 11.03 -18.75
N GLU A 99 -2.23 11.25 -20.00
CA GLU A 99 -3.23 12.27 -20.41
C GLU A 99 -4.56 12.16 -19.62
N ALA A 100 -4.96 10.94 -19.26
CA ALA A 100 -6.18 10.70 -18.49
C ALA A 100 -6.11 11.24 -17.05
N LEU A 101 -4.92 11.19 -16.43
CA LEU A 101 -4.73 11.48 -15.01
C LEU A 101 -4.03 12.82 -14.75
N LYS A 102 -3.18 13.31 -15.67
CA LYS A 102 -2.32 14.49 -15.49
C LYS A 102 -3.04 15.79 -15.11
N LYS A 103 -4.34 15.88 -15.38
CA LYS A 103 -5.17 17.05 -15.03
C LYS A 103 -5.68 17.06 -13.58
N TYR A 104 -5.48 15.98 -12.84
CA TYR A 104 -5.89 15.79 -11.44
C TYR A 104 -4.66 15.68 -10.54
#